data_AF-B7VDP3-F1
#
_entry.id   AF-B7VDP3-F1
#
_cell.length_a   1.000
_cell.length_b   1.000
_cell.length_c   1.000
_cell.angle_alpha   90.00
_cell.angle_beta   90.00
_cell.angle_gamma   90.00
#
_symmetry.space_group_name_H-M   'P 1'
#
loop_
_entity.id
_entity.type
_entity.pdbx_description
1 polymer ?
#
loop_
_entity_poly.entity_id
_entity_poly.type
_entity_poly.pdbx_seq_one_letter_code
_entity_poly.pdbx_strand_id
1 'polypeptide(L)'
;MMRTIGFLFLTLLAACTPALQQQDVSKLHQIIQKIYLSPGNECKAPVICGDTVAVDCGTERDLPLVYFNNRDGEVIMYCGGACDVPENMPPDPKRCTACPPPQWRASCPSP
;
A
#
# COMPACT_ATOMS: atom_id res chain seq x y z
N MET A 1 25.85 51.00 -33.36
CA MET A 1 24.87 50.77 -34.44
C MET A 1 24.69 49.27 -34.63
N MET A 2 23.44 48.81 -34.65
CA MET A 2 22.86 47.51 -35.03
C MET A 2 23.81 46.36 -35.43
N ARG A 3 23.57 45.12 -35.00
CA ARG A 3 22.51 44.26 -35.60
C ARG A 3 22.07 43.09 -34.72
N THR A 4 20.75 42.96 -34.69
CA THR A 4 19.89 41.85 -34.26
C THR A 4 20.12 40.59 -35.10
N ILE A 5 20.30 39.43 -34.44
CA ILE A 5 20.03 38.08 -34.94
C ILE A 5 19.59 37.31 -33.67
N GLY A 6 18.37 36.82 -33.48
CA GLY A 6 17.46 36.20 -34.43
C GLY A 6 17.51 34.68 -34.21
N PHE A 7 16.46 34.13 -33.60
CA PHE A 7 16.14 32.70 -33.47
C PHE A 7 16.94 31.85 -32.46
N LEU A 8 16.34 31.69 -31.28
CA LEU A 8 16.28 30.40 -30.60
C LEU A 8 14.89 30.24 -29.97
N PHE A 9 13.89 30.01 -30.82
CA PHE A 9 12.61 29.46 -30.39
C PHE A 9 12.84 27.95 -30.17
N LEU A 10 13.37 27.62 -28.99
CA LEU A 10 13.40 26.24 -28.52
C LEU A 10 11.96 25.89 -28.13
N THR A 11 11.24 25.28 -29.05
CA THR A 11 9.87 24.79 -28.82
C THR A 11 9.89 23.79 -27.67
N LEU A 12 9.37 24.23 -26.51
CA LEU A 12 8.96 23.36 -25.42
C LEU A 12 7.94 22.35 -25.97
N LEU A 13 8.41 21.16 -26.32
CA LEU A 13 7.56 19.97 -26.31
C LEU A 13 7.22 19.72 -24.84
N ALA A 14 6.07 20.23 -24.41
CA ALA A 14 5.44 19.83 -23.16
C ALA A 14 5.12 18.33 -23.27
N ALA A 15 6.08 17.51 -22.83
CA ALA A 15 5.86 16.10 -22.60
C ALA A 15 4.72 16.00 -21.57
N CYS A 16 3.55 15.56 -22.03
CA CYS A 16 2.48 15.12 -21.17
C CYS A 16 2.92 13.82 -20.50
N THR A 17 3.72 13.93 -19.44
CA THR A 17 3.99 12.78 -18.56
C THR A 17 2.95 12.81 -17.47
N PRO A 18 2.02 11.84 -17.38
CA PRO A 18 1.26 11.67 -16.15
C PRO A 18 2.27 11.29 -15.06
N ALA A 19 2.57 12.24 -14.17
CA ALA A 19 3.37 12.03 -12.98
C ALA A 19 2.54 11.21 -11.96
N LEU A 20 2.20 9.97 -12.29
CA LEU A 20 1.72 9.01 -11.31
C LEU A 20 2.93 8.47 -10.55
N GLN A 21 3.25 9.17 -9.46
CA GLN A 21 3.96 8.76 -8.25
C GLN A 21 4.79 7.46 -8.32
N GLN A 22 6.03 7.56 -8.81
CA GLN A 22 7.04 6.51 -8.72
C GLN A 22 7.44 6.16 -7.26
N GLN A 23 7.20 7.10 -6.34
CA GLN A 23 7.53 6.98 -4.92
C GLN A 23 6.55 6.07 -4.15
N ASP A 24 5.28 6.07 -4.55
CA ASP A 24 4.21 5.30 -3.88
C ASP A 24 4.26 3.82 -4.21
N VAL A 25 4.55 3.48 -5.47
CA VAL A 25 4.71 2.08 -5.91
C VAL A 25 5.88 1.41 -5.19
N SER A 26 6.95 2.16 -4.91
CA SER A 26 8.15 1.63 -4.24
C SER A 26 7.87 1.25 -2.78
N LYS A 27 7.05 2.03 -2.07
CA LYS A 27 6.69 1.78 -0.67
C LYS A 27 5.70 0.62 -0.56
N LEU A 28 4.71 0.57 -1.45
CA LEU A 28 3.79 -0.55 -1.60
C LEU A 28 4.53 -1.86 -1.87
N HIS A 29 5.47 -1.84 -2.82
CA HIS A 29 6.28 -3.00 -3.19
C HIS A 29 7.15 -3.48 -2.01
N GLN A 30 7.77 -2.56 -1.25
CA GLN A 30 8.54 -2.92 -0.07
C GLN A 30 7.70 -3.55 1.04
N ILE A 31 6.47 -3.05 1.26
CA ILE A 31 5.55 -3.59 2.28
C ILE A 31 5.07 -4.97 1.89
N ILE A 32 4.63 -5.14 0.64
CA ILE A 32 4.26 -6.42 0.07
C ILE A 32 5.46 -7.38 0.16
N GLN A 33 6.65 -7.00 -0.29
CA GLN A 33 7.84 -7.84 -0.16
C GLN A 33 8.15 -8.20 1.30
N LYS A 34 8.05 -7.28 2.26
CA LYS A 34 8.28 -7.59 3.67
C LYS A 34 7.27 -8.59 4.24
N ILE A 35 6.02 -8.53 3.78
CA ILE A 35 4.96 -9.46 4.19
C ILE A 35 5.16 -10.83 3.52
N TYR A 36 5.35 -10.85 2.20
CA TYR A 36 5.51 -12.06 1.38
C TYR A 36 6.84 -12.80 1.60
N LEU A 37 7.92 -12.08 1.94
CA LEU A 37 9.25 -12.66 2.16
C LEU A 37 9.48 -13.04 3.62
N SER A 38 8.47 -12.93 4.49
CA SER A 38 8.59 -13.42 5.87
C SER A 38 8.65 -14.96 5.84
N PRO A 39 9.75 -15.58 6.30
CA PRO A 39 9.95 -17.02 6.15
C PRO A 39 8.85 -17.80 6.90
N GLY A 40 8.14 -18.65 6.17
CA GLY A 40 7.06 -19.51 6.70
C GLY A 40 5.62 -19.07 6.35
N ASN A 41 5.43 -17.90 5.74
CA ASN A 41 4.11 -17.40 5.38
C ASN A 41 3.84 -17.58 3.87
N GLU A 42 3.05 -18.59 3.50
CA GLU A 42 2.46 -18.70 2.16
C GLU A 42 1.25 -17.76 2.09
N CYS A 43 1.49 -16.50 1.72
CA CYS A 43 0.39 -15.55 1.57
C CYS A 43 -0.39 -15.80 0.28
N LYS A 44 -1.73 -15.74 0.38
CA LYS A 44 -2.65 -15.73 -0.76
C LYS A 44 -2.34 -14.52 -1.65
N ALA A 45 -2.83 -14.53 -2.88
CA ALA A 45 -2.70 -13.36 -3.77
C ALA A 45 -3.37 -12.12 -3.14
N PRO A 46 -2.83 -10.91 -3.32
CA PRO A 46 -3.44 -9.71 -2.75
C PRO A 46 -4.81 -9.48 -3.37
N VAL A 47 -5.79 -9.13 -2.53
CA VAL A 47 -7.13 -8.73 -2.99
C VAL A 47 -7.19 -7.21 -2.97
N ILE A 48 -7.34 -6.61 -4.15
CA ILE A 48 -7.48 -5.16 -4.31
C ILE A 48 -8.96 -4.83 -4.39
N CYS A 49 -9.40 -3.85 -3.60
CA CYS A 49 -10.77 -3.41 -3.58
C CYS A 49 -10.86 -1.91 -3.24
N GLY A 50 -11.29 -1.12 -4.22
CA GLY A 50 -11.22 0.34 -4.16
C GLY A 50 -9.78 0.80 -3.92
N ASP A 51 -9.60 1.65 -2.93
CA ASP A 51 -8.30 2.16 -2.50
C ASP A 51 -7.63 1.29 -1.44
N THR A 52 -8.14 0.09 -1.16
CA THR A 52 -7.59 -0.81 -0.13
C THR A 52 -7.11 -2.12 -0.76
N VAL A 53 -6.04 -2.67 -0.21
CA VAL A 53 -5.54 -4.00 -0.54
C VAL A 53 -5.49 -4.84 0.72
N ALA A 54 -5.91 -6.09 0.62
CA ALA A 54 -5.79 -7.10 1.67
C ALA A 54 -4.77 -8.17 1.24
N VAL A 55 -3.87 -8.52 2.16
CA VAL A 55 -2.95 -9.66 2.01
C VAL A 55 -3.17 -10.60 3.18
N ASP A 56 -3.65 -11.80 2.88
CA ASP A 56 -3.92 -12.86 3.83
C ASP A 56 -2.79 -13.91 3.79
N CYS A 57 -2.06 -14.02 4.89
CA CYS A 57 -0.97 -14.97 5.07
C CYS A 57 -1.38 -16.27 5.78
N GLY A 58 -2.70 -16.50 5.91
CA GLY A 58 -3.26 -17.71 6.48
C GLY A 58 -4.04 -17.44 7.76
N THR A 59 -4.93 -16.47 7.76
CA THR A 59 -5.82 -16.16 8.90
C THR A 59 -6.61 -17.36 9.40
N GLU A 60 -6.89 -18.34 8.55
CA GLU A 60 -7.51 -19.60 8.98
C GLU A 60 -6.63 -20.41 9.96
N ARG A 61 -5.33 -20.10 10.01
CA ARG A 61 -4.32 -20.63 10.95
C ARG A 61 -3.83 -19.56 11.93
N ASP A 62 -4.59 -18.48 12.08
CA ASP A 62 -4.23 -17.30 12.88
C ASP A 62 -2.90 -16.64 12.45
N LEU A 63 -2.60 -16.68 11.16
CA LEU A 63 -1.45 -15.98 10.57
C LEU A 63 -1.85 -14.56 10.12
N PRO A 64 -0.87 -13.70 9.77
CA PRO A 64 -1.12 -12.31 9.45
C PRO A 64 -2.16 -12.05 8.36
N LEU A 65 -3.08 -11.12 8.62
CA LEU A 65 -3.87 -10.43 7.59
C LEU A 65 -3.65 -8.93 7.70
N VAL A 66 -3.22 -8.34 6.60
CA VAL A 66 -2.84 -6.92 6.56
C VAL A 66 -3.67 -6.19 5.53
N TYR A 67 -4.23 -5.06 5.94
CA TYR A 67 -4.90 -4.10 5.07
C TYR A 67 -4.00 -2.88 4.88
N PHE A 68 -3.82 -2.44 3.65
CA PHE A 68 -3.08 -1.22 3.33
C PHE A 68 -3.76 -0.43 2.23
N ASN A 69 -3.49 0.87 2.19
CA ASN A 69 -3.97 1.76 1.15
C ASN A 69 -3.21 1.46 -0.16
N ASN A 70 -3.96 1.24 -1.23
CA ASN A 70 -3.44 0.89 -2.55
C ASN A 70 -2.68 2.06 -3.22
N ARG A 71 -2.93 3.30 -2.77
CA ARG A 71 -2.30 4.49 -3.31
C ARG A 71 -0.91 4.67 -2.73
N ASP A 72 -0.79 4.76 -1.41
CA ASP A 72 0.47 5.14 -0.72
C ASP A 72 1.15 3.99 0.03
N GLY A 73 0.55 2.80 0.00
CA GLY A 73 1.01 1.62 0.73
C GLY A 73 0.90 1.75 2.24
N GLU A 74 0.26 2.78 2.78
CA GLU A 74 0.15 2.91 4.23
C GLU A 74 -0.67 1.76 4.81
N VAL A 75 -0.12 1.07 5.82
CA VAL A 75 -0.87 0.08 6.57
C VAL A 75 -2.05 0.76 7.26
N ILE A 76 -3.24 0.25 6.97
CA ILE A 76 -4.50 0.67 7.55
C ILE A 76 -4.72 -0.12 8.84
N MET A 77 -4.62 -1.46 8.76
CA MET A 77 -4.91 -2.32 9.90
C MET A 77 -4.26 -3.71 9.76
N TYR A 78 -3.90 -4.31 10.89
CA TYR A 78 -3.53 -5.71 11.05
C TYR A 78 -4.68 -6.48 11.71
N CYS A 79 -5.10 -7.61 11.12
CA CYS A 79 -6.32 -8.34 11.49
C CYS A 79 -6.16 -9.85 11.72
N GLY A 80 -4.95 -10.40 11.55
CA GLY A 80 -4.62 -11.80 11.87
C GLY A 80 -3.20 -11.88 12.42
N GLY A 81 -2.88 -12.88 13.25
CA GLY A 81 -1.57 -13.09 13.88
C GLY A 81 -1.02 -11.94 14.74
N ALA A 82 -1.69 -10.80 14.76
CA ALA A 82 -1.33 -9.57 15.46
C ALA A 82 -2.31 -9.25 16.59
N CYS A 83 -3.32 -10.09 16.83
CA CYS A 83 -4.14 -10.03 18.03
C CYS A 83 -3.47 -10.82 19.18
N ASP A 84 -2.64 -11.83 18.87
CA ASP A 84 -1.81 -12.60 19.81
C ASP A 84 -0.44 -11.94 20.03
N VAL A 85 -0.44 -10.73 20.60
CA VAL A 85 0.79 -10.01 20.93
C VAL A 85 1.13 -10.18 22.41
N PRO A 86 2.41 -10.36 22.80
CA PRO A 86 2.78 -10.38 24.21
C PRO A 86 2.37 -9.08 24.92
N GLU A 87 1.86 -9.18 26.15
CA GLU A 87 1.36 -8.05 26.98
C GLU A 87 2.37 -6.90 27.12
N ASN A 88 3.65 -7.16 26.90
CA ASN A 88 4.74 -6.19 27.05
C ASN A 88 4.99 -5.33 25.80
N MET A 89 4.21 -5.49 24.73
CA MET A 89 4.37 -4.70 23.52
C MET A 89 3.50 -3.43 23.57
N PRO A 90 4.02 -2.25 23.14
CA PRO A 90 3.22 -1.03 23.09
C PRO A 90 1.95 -1.22 22.27
N PRO A 91 0.82 -0.59 22.68
CA PRO A 91 -0.40 -0.62 21.89
C PRO A 91 -0.17 0.04 20.53
N ASP A 92 -0.40 -0.71 19.45
CA ASP A 92 -0.41 -0.17 18.08
C ASP A 92 -1.88 0.09 17.69
N PRO A 93 -2.27 1.36 17.41
CA PRO A 93 -3.65 1.69 17.07
C PRO A 93 -4.15 1.00 15.79
N LYS A 94 -3.24 0.47 14.96
CA LYS A 94 -3.55 -0.26 13.73
C LYS A 94 -3.76 -1.76 13.98
N ARG A 95 -3.68 -2.25 15.22
CA ARG A 95 -3.90 -3.68 15.54
C ARG A 95 -5.33 -3.99 15.95
N CYS A 96 -5.98 -4.87 15.19
CA CYS A 96 -7.21 -5.57 15.54
C CYS A 96 -8.35 -4.70 16.12
N THR A 97 -8.36 -3.38 15.90
CA THR A 97 -9.33 -2.48 16.54
C THR A 97 -10.72 -2.60 15.92
N ALA A 98 -10.81 -2.89 14.61
CA ALA A 98 -12.06 -3.14 13.90
C ALA A 98 -11.80 -3.89 12.59
N CYS A 99 -11.76 -5.23 12.64
CA CYS A 99 -11.49 -6.06 11.47
C CYS A 99 -12.77 -6.61 10.82
N PRO A 100 -12.94 -6.54 9.48
CA PRO A 100 -12.13 -5.75 8.55
C PRO A 100 -12.33 -4.23 8.75
N PRO A 101 -11.33 -3.41 8.35
CA PRO A 101 -11.36 -1.99 8.63
C PRO A 101 -12.52 -1.30 7.89
N PRO A 102 -13.03 -0.16 8.40
CA PRO A 102 -14.20 0.50 7.83
C PRO A 102 -14.07 0.82 6.34
N GLN A 103 -12.86 1.17 5.86
CA GLN A 103 -12.65 1.49 4.44
C GLN A 103 -12.83 0.25 3.54
N TRP A 104 -12.46 -0.94 4.04
CA TRP A 104 -12.72 -2.21 3.37
C TRP A 104 -14.22 -2.51 3.35
N ARG A 105 -14.90 -2.47 4.52
CA ARG A 105 -16.34 -2.78 4.62
C ARG A 105 -17.22 -1.92 3.73
N ALA A 106 -16.82 -0.66 3.52
CA ALA A 106 -17.56 0.25 2.66
C ALA A 106 -17.45 -0.09 1.17
N SER A 107 -16.38 -0.77 0.76
CA SER A 107 -16.02 -0.97 -0.65
C SER A 107 -16.11 -2.43 -1.10
N CYS A 108 -16.08 -3.37 -0.15
CA CYS A 108 -15.85 -4.78 -0.40
C CYS A 108 -16.78 -5.65 0.46
N PRO A 109 -17.33 -6.74 -0.10
CA PRO A 109 -17.91 -7.79 0.72
C PRO A 109 -16.83 -8.42 1.61
N SER A 110 -17.24 -9.03 2.73
CA SER A 110 -16.33 -9.76 3.62
C SER A 110 -15.54 -10.80 2.80
N PRO A 111 -14.21 -10.85 2.97
CA PRO A 111 -13.36 -11.83 2.29
C PRO A 111 -13.63 -13.27 2.77
#